data_AF-A0A2K3LXD7-F1
#
_entry.id   AF-A0A2K3LXD7-F1
#
_cell.length_a   1.000
_cell.length_b   1.000
_cell.length_c   1.000
_cell.angle_alpha   90.00
_cell.angle_beta   90.00
_cell.angle_gamma   90.00
#
_symmetry.space_group_name_H-M   'P 1'
#
loop_
_entity.id
_entity.type
_entity.pdbx_description
1 polymer ?
#
loop_
_entity_poly.entity_id
_entity_poly.type
_entity_poly.pdbx_seq_one_letter_code
_entity_poly.pdbx_strand_id
1 'polypeptide(L)'
;MEEWKASLENLKNPIAHWQMFLSFRGKDTRDSFTGFLYQALRQGGFKTFLDNEGLQTGEQIASSLKDAIETSRLSIVVLSENYANSAWCLDELVKIFECAELKNQLVWPIFYKVDPSDIRHLRKNYGKAMAHHEKILGVHSEKVQKWKSALLKVSDLSGKHYKTGYEYEFIQKIVEDAKHIENRLQIELEDHRRCQAN
;
A
#
# COMPACT_ATOMS: atom_id res chain seq x y z
N MET A 1 7.03 -21.66 -9.92
CA MET A 1 8.43 -21.18 -10.01
C MET A 1 8.60 -19.98 -10.97
N GLU A 2 7.56 -19.17 -11.23
CA GLU A 2 7.66 -18.07 -12.22
C GLU A 2 7.14 -16.69 -11.73
N GLU A 3 6.64 -16.55 -10.49
CA GLU A 3 6.17 -15.24 -9.99
C GLU A 3 7.30 -14.32 -9.50
N TRP A 4 8.46 -14.88 -9.13
CA TRP A 4 9.53 -14.14 -8.44
C TRP A 4 10.59 -13.54 -9.38
N LYS A 5 10.74 -14.09 -10.60
CA LYS A 5 11.68 -13.54 -11.60
C LYS A 5 11.29 -12.11 -12.01
N ALA A 6 9.99 -11.85 -12.09
CA ALA A 6 9.42 -10.52 -12.33
C ALA A 6 9.68 -9.53 -11.18
N SER A 7 9.80 -10.01 -9.93
CA SER A 7 10.17 -9.17 -8.78
C SER A 7 11.64 -8.73 -8.83
N LEU A 8 12.55 -9.59 -9.29
CA LEU A 8 13.99 -9.31 -9.34
C LEU A 8 14.38 -8.29 -10.41
N GLU A 9 13.70 -8.25 -11.56
CA GLU A 9 13.96 -7.25 -12.60
C GLU A 9 13.50 -5.84 -12.19
N ASN A 10 12.43 -5.72 -11.38
CA ASN A 10 11.96 -4.43 -10.91
C ASN A 10 12.85 -3.77 -9.85
N LEU A 11 13.55 -4.57 -9.05
CA LEU A 11 14.54 -4.06 -8.11
C LEU A 11 15.79 -3.52 -8.82
N LYS A 12 16.00 -3.93 -10.09
CA LYS A 12 17.03 -3.36 -10.97
C LYS A 12 16.59 -2.06 -11.62
N ASN A 13 15.33 -1.62 -11.50
CA ASN A 13 14.90 -0.38 -12.14
C ASN A 13 15.59 0.82 -11.44
N PRO A 14 16.56 1.49 -12.09
CA PRO A 14 17.26 2.63 -11.52
C PRO A 14 16.39 3.90 -11.52
N ILE A 15 15.16 3.81 -12.05
CA ILE A 15 14.18 4.89 -12.21
C ILE A 15 13.19 4.95 -11.03
N ALA A 16 13.16 3.93 -10.14
CA ALA A 16 12.28 3.97 -8.97
C ALA A 16 12.70 5.10 -8.02
N HIS A 17 11.98 6.22 -8.08
CA HIS A 17 12.29 7.39 -7.27
C HIS A 17 12.03 7.13 -5.79
N TRP A 18 11.17 6.16 -5.45
CA TRP A 18 10.85 5.79 -4.08
C TRP A 18 11.02 4.28 -3.88
N GLN A 19 11.50 3.88 -2.70
CA GLN A 19 11.47 2.46 -2.31
C GLN A 19 10.08 2.07 -1.84
N MET A 20 9.41 2.97 -1.11
CA MET A 20 8.12 2.69 -0.48
C MET A 20 7.12 3.82 -0.68
N PHE A 21 5.88 3.46 -0.95
CA PHE A 21 4.72 4.36 -0.93
C PHE A 21 3.83 4.01 0.26
N LEU A 22 3.40 4.99 1.05
CA LEU A 22 2.44 4.79 2.15
C LEU A 22 1.08 5.35 1.74
N SER A 23 0.09 4.47 1.50
CA SER A 23 -1.33 4.85 1.37
C SER A 23 -2.04 4.65 2.71
N PHE A 24 -2.81 5.64 3.14
CA PHE A 24 -3.51 5.61 4.42
C PHE A 24 -4.62 6.65 4.48
N ARG A 25 -5.53 6.48 5.44
CA ARG A 25 -6.50 7.52 5.76
C ARG A 25 -5.87 8.55 6.68
N GLY A 26 -5.63 9.74 6.16
CA GLY A 26 -5.02 10.85 6.87
C GLY A 26 -5.72 11.21 8.18
N LYS A 27 -7.06 11.27 8.16
CA LYS A 27 -7.87 11.55 9.36
C LYS A 27 -7.76 10.48 10.45
N ASP A 28 -7.39 9.25 10.12
CA ASP A 28 -7.33 8.16 11.09
C ASP A 28 -5.93 8.02 11.69
N THR A 29 -4.87 8.15 10.88
CA THR A 29 -3.53 7.69 11.28
C THR A 29 -2.36 8.62 10.95
N ARG A 30 -2.58 9.81 10.35
CA ARG A 30 -1.46 10.71 9.92
C ARG A 30 -0.51 11.07 11.05
N ASP A 31 -1.04 11.69 12.09
CA ASP A 31 -0.26 12.23 13.21
C ASP A 31 -0.05 11.19 14.34
N SER A 32 -0.40 9.93 14.06
CA SER A 32 -0.25 8.81 14.98
C SER A 32 0.51 7.67 14.27
N PHE A 33 -0.12 6.51 14.13
CA PHE A 33 0.50 5.29 13.65
C PHE A 33 1.29 5.46 12.34
N THR A 34 0.69 6.09 11.31
CA THR A 34 1.34 6.20 10.00
C THR A 34 2.49 7.21 10.00
N GLY A 35 2.38 8.30 10.78
CA GLY A 35 3.48 9.25 10.96
C GLY A 35 4.69 8.62 11.63
N PHE A 36 4.49 7.84 12.68
CA PHE A 36 5.56 7.10 13.34
C PHE A 36 6.14 5.99 12.45
N LEU A 37 5.29 5.27 11.70
CA LEU A 37 5.75 4.28 10.72
C LEU A 37 6.63 4.93 9.64
N TYR A 38 6.21 6.07 9.10
CA TYR A 38 7.00 6.83 8.12
C TYR A 38 8.37 7.23 8.67
N GLN A 39 8.40 7.78 9.88
CA GLN A 39 9.65 8.17 10.53
C GLN A 39 10.56 6.95 10.75
N ALA A 40 10.02 5.83 11.21
CA ALA A 40 10.79 4.62 11.49
C ALA A 40 11.35 3.98 10.21
N LEU A 41 10.58 3.96 9.11
CA LEU A 41 11.06 3.50 7.81
C LEU A 41 12.21 4.38 7.29
N ARG A 42 12.08 5.71 7.43
CA ARG A 42 13.14 6.67 7.07
C ARG A 42 14.41 6.46 7.90
N GLN A 43 14.28 6.28 9.22
CA GLN A 43 15.40 5.93 10.10
C GLN A 43 16.00 4.56 9.77
N GLY A 44 15.18 3.65 9.24
CA GLY A 44 15.59 2.36 8.72
C GLY A 44 16.38 2.41 7.39
N GLY A 45 16.51 3.60 6.78
CA GLY A 45 17.23 3.81 5.53
C GLY A 45 16.36 3.83 4.28
N PHE A 46 15.04 3.64 4.41
CA PHE A 46 14.14 3.56 3.27
C PHE A 46 13.74 4.94 2.75
N LYS A 47 13.88 5.14 1.44
CA LYS A 47 13.32 6.30 0.73
C LYS A 47 11.81 6.11 0.56
N THR A 48 11.06 6.58 1.54
CA THR A 48 9.60 6.44 1.60
C THR A 48 8.88 7.72 1.18
N PHE A 49 7.81 7.59 0.39
CA PHE A 49 6.83 8.62 0.11
C PHE A 49 5.64 8.45 1.05
N LEU A 50 5.21 9.55 1.69
CA LEU A 50 4.04 9.59 2.55
C LEU A 50 2.90 10.27 1.78
N ASP A 51 1.80 9.55 1.54
CA ASP A 51 0.62 10.18 0.93
C ASP A 51 0.11 11.35 1.80
N ASN A 52 -0.29 12.42 1.12
CA ASN A 52 -0.60 13.70 1.72
C ASN A 52 -2.09 14.05 1.61
N GLU A 53 -2.98 13.06 1.76
CA GLU A 53 -4.45 13.19 1.78
C GLU A 53 -5.01 14.35 2.66
N GLY A 54 -4.22 14.96 3.54
CA GLY A 54 -4.61 16.08 4.42
C GLY A 54 -4.28 17.47 3.89
N LEU A 55 -3.49 17.58 2.82
CA LEU A 55 -3.06 18.86 2.26
C LEU A 55 -3.57 19.13 0.84
N GLN A 56 -4.19 18.14 0.18
CA GLN A 56 -4.72 18.29 -1.17
C GLN A 56 -6.26 18.35 -1.16
N THR A 57 -6.79 19.56 -1.38
CA THR A 57 -8.21 19.82 -1.62
C THR A 57 -8.51 19.51 -3.10
N GLY A 58 -8.95 18.29 -3.43
CA GLY A 58 -9.35 17.95 -4.80
C GLY A 58 -9.70 16.47 -5.01
N GLU A 59 -10.59 16.17 -5.97
CA GLU A 59 -11.08 14.82 -6.31
C GLU A 59 -10.20 14.06 -7.32
N GLN A 60 -9.05 14.62 -7.72
CA GLN A 60 -8.14 14.00 -8.69
C GLN A 60 -6.78 13.75 -8.08
N ILE A 61 -6.33 12.48 -8.04
CA ILE A 61 -4.96 12.10 -7.67
C ILE A 61 -4.00 13.07 -8.37
N ALA A 62 -3.31 13.91 -7.59
CA ALA A 62 -2.37 14.87 -8.14
C ALA A 62 -1.33 14.14 -8.99
N SER A 63 -0.87 14.73 -10.10
CA SER A 63 0.10 14.10 -11.00
C SER A 63 1.33 13.57 -10.24
N SER A 64 1.84 14.35 -9.30
CA SER A 64 2.97 13.96 -8.45
C SER A 64 2.70 12.75 -7.56
N LEU A 65 1.45 12.51 -7.17
CA LEU A 65 1.05 11.35 -6.38
C LEU A 65 0.93 10.10 -7.26
N LYS A 66 0.39 10.22 -8.48
CA LYS A 66 0.42 9.13 -9.46
C LYS A 66 1.85 8.71 -9.75
N ASP A 67 2.73 9.68 -9.99
CA ASP A 67 4.14 9.44 -10.24
C ASP A 67 4.80 8.75 -9.05
N ALA A 68 4.48 9.15 -7.81
CA ALA A 68 5.01 8.50 -6.61
C ALA A 68 4.58 7.04 -6.49
N ILE A 69 3.30 6.72 -6.73
CA ILE A 69 2.80 5.33 -6.76
C ILE A 69 3.53 4.56 -7.85
N GLU A 70 3.60 5.12 -9.05
CA GLU A 70 4.15 4.48 -10.24
C GLU A 70 5.68 4.25 -10.19
N THR A 71 6.40 5.05 -9.41
CA THR A 71 7.86 5.00 -9.25
C THR A 71 8.27 4.38 -7.90
N SER A 72 7.32 3.79 -7.17
CA SER A 72 7.58 3.04 -5.94
C SER A 72 7.76 1.55 -6.20
N ARG A 73 8.62 0.88 -5.41
CA ARG A 73 8.82 -0.59 -5.49
C ARG A 73 7.83 -1.36 -4.64
N LEU A 74 7.45 -0.79 -3.51
CA LEU A 74 6.55 -1.38 -2.51
C LEU A 74 5.49 -0.35 -2.11
N SER A 75 4.23 -0.74 -2.15
CA SER A 75 3.11 0.04 -1.63
C SER A 75 2.64 -0.56 -0.32
N ILE A 76 2.84 0.15 0.79
CA ILE A 76 2.32 -0.20 2.11
C ILE A 76 0.95 0.48 2.25
N VAL A 77 -0.10 -0.32 2.43
CA VAL A 77 -1.49 0.18 2.53
C VAL A 77 -1.96 0.02 3.97
N VAL A 78 -2.08 1.12 4.69
CA VAL A 78 -2.61 1.16 6.07
C VAL A 78 -4.13 1.26 6.02
N LEU A 79 -4.78 0.10 6.11
CA LEU A 79 -6.22 -0.05 6.15
C LEU A 79 -6.72 0.23 7.58
N SER A 80 -7.28 1.42 7.79
CA SER A 80 -7.92 1.86 9.02
C SER A 80 -9.44 1.90 8.88
N GLU A 81 -10.14 2.08 10.01
CA GLU A 81 -11.60 2.00 10.10
C GLU A 81 -12.36 2.83 9.04
N ASN A 82 -11.86 4.03 8.70
CA ASN A 82 -12.52 4.94 7.77
C ASN A 82 -11.80 5.07 6.42
N TYR A 83 -10.91 4.15 6.08
CA TYR A 83 -10.16 4.19 4.81
C TYR A 83 -11.08 4.32 3.60
N ALA A 84 -12.12 3.49 3.53
CA ALA A 84 -13.08 3.49 2.41
C ALA A 84 -13.98 4.73 2.36
N ASN A 85 -14.01 5.58 3.39
CA ASN A 85 -14.78 6.84 3.32
C ASN A 85 -14.13 7.86 2.37
N SER A 86 -12.85 7.70 2.05
CA SER A 86 -12.13 8.59 1.15
C SER A 86 -12.12 8.03 -0.26
N ALA A 87 -12.79 8.71 -1.19
CA ALA A 87 -12.71 8.39 -2.62
C ALA A 87 -11.26 8.43 -3.12
N TRP A 88 -10.44 9.32 -2.54
CA TRP A 88 -9.02 9.42 -2.85
C TRP A 88 -8.26 8.15 -2.47
N CYS A 89 -8.36 7.70 -1.21
CA CYS A 89 -7.70 6.46 -0.77
C CYS A 89 -8.14 5.26 -1.63
N LEU A 90 -9.40 5.22 -2.08
CA LEU A 90 -9.89 4.16 -2.95
C LEU A 90 -9.34 4.26 -4.39
N ASP A 91 -9.22 5.46 -4.94
CA ASP A 91 -8.59 5.70 -6.24
C ASP A 91 -7.08 5.35 -6.20
N GLU A 92 -6.39 5.68 -5.11
CA GLU A 92 -5.01 5.23 -4.87
C GLU A 92 -4.91 3.71 -4.84
N LEU A 93 -5.79 3.04 -4.10
CA LEU A 93 -5.77 1.59 -3.99
C LEU A 93 -5.95 0.91 -5.35
N VAL A 94 -6.87 1.43 -6.19
CA VAL A 94 -7.03 0.97 -7.57
C VAL A 94 -5.73 1.16 -8.34
N LYS A 95 -5.11 2.36 -8.26
CA LYS A 95 -3.86 2.65 -8.97
C LYS A 95 -2.68 1.78 -8.52
N ILE A 96 -2.61 1.46 -7.22
CA ILE A 96 -1.62 0.55 -6.65
C ILE A 96 -1.77 -0.84 -7.29
N PHE A 97 -2.99 -1.36 -7.42
CA PHE A 97 -3.19 -2.65 -8.07
C PHE A 97 -2.91 -2.63 -9.57
N GLU A 98 -3.22 -1.53 -10.27
CA GLU A 98 -2.79 -1.36 -11.66
C GLU A 98 -1.25 -1.41 -11.77
N CYS A 99 -0.52 -0.78 -10.85
CA CYS A 99 0.95 -0.84 -10.82
C CYS A 99 1.47 -2.23 -10.40
N ALA A 100 0.79 -2.91 -9.50
CA ALA A 100 1.12 -4.28 -9.12
C ALA A 100 1.01 -5.23 -10.32
N GLU A 101 -0.03 -5.07 -11.15
CA GLU A 101 -0.25 -5.91 -12.33
C GLU A 101 0.68 -5.54 -13.49
N LEU A 102 0.86 -4.25 -13.77
CA LEU A 102 1.60 -3.78 -14.96
C LEU A 102 3.11 -3.63 -14.72
N LYS A 103 3.50 -3.37 -13.48
CA LYS A 103 4.88 -3.03 -13.10
C LYS A 103 5.41 -3.91 -11.97
N ASN A 104 4.80 -5.07 -11.69
CA ASN A 104 5.11 -5.99 -10.57
C ASN A 104 5.51 -5.28 -9.27
N GLN A 105 4.80 -4.19 -8.94
CA GLN A 105 4.96 -3.50 -7.67
C GLN A 105 4.45 -4.41 -6.53
N LEU A 106 5.19 -4.50 -5.44
CA LEU A 106 4.76 -5.26 -4.26
C LEU A 106 3.70 -4.46 -3.49
N VAL A 107 2.70 -5.15 -2.93
CA VAL A 107 1.65 -4.55 -2.10
C VAL A 107 1.66 -5.21 -0.73
N TRP A 108 1.77 -4.40 0.32
CA TRP A 108 1.80 -4.88 1.71
C TRP A 108 0.69 -4.24 2.54
N PRO A 109 -0.40 -4.97 2.82
CA PRO A 109 -1.44 -4.45 3.68
C PRO A 109 -1.07 -4.49 5.16
N ILE A 110 -1.40 -3.40 5.84
CA ILE A 110 -1.45 -3.30 7.30
C ILE A 110 -2.91 -3.08 7.71
N PHE A 111 -3.49 -4.07 8.37
CA PHE A 111 -4.82 -4.00 8.95
C PHE A 111 -4.74 -3.35 10.33
N TYR A 112 -4.97 -2.04 10.38
CA TYR A 112 -4.81 -1.23 11.59
C TYR A 112 -6.17 -1.06 12.31
N LYS A 113 -6.33 -1.78 13.43
CA LYS A 113 -7.55 -1.83 14.26
C LYS A 113 -8.81 -2.22 13.48
N VAL A 114 -8.63 -2.97 12.39
CA VAL A 114 -9.71 -3.51 11.54
C VAL A 114 -9.53 -5.01 11.33
N ASP A 115 -10.64 -5.71 11.15
CA ASP A 115 -10.60 -7.11 10.73
C ASP A 115 -10.59 -7.18 9.18
N PRO A 116 -9.64 -7.88 8.54
CA PRO A 116 -9.66 -8.04 7.09
C PRO A 116 -10.97 -8.62 6.55
N SER A 117 -11.68 -9.44 7.33
CA SER A 117 -12.99 -9.96 6.95
C SER A 117 -14.03 -8.86 6.76
N ASP A 118 -13.94 -7.77 7.54
CA ASP A 118 -14.82 -6.61 7.38
C ASP A 118 -14.53 -5.86 6.07
N ILE A 119 -13.28 -5.88 5.60
CA ILE A 119 -12.88 -5.28 4.31
C ILE A 119 -13.34 -6.17 3.17
N ARG A 120 -12.99 -7.47 3.23
CA ARG A 120 -13.30 -8.49 2.22
C ARG A 120 -14.78 -8.55 1.89
N HIS A 121 -15.61 -8.51 2.92
CA HIS A 121 -17.07 -8.64 2.79
C HIS A 121 -17.80 -7.31 2.89
N LEU A 122 -17.07 -6.17 2.86
CA LEU A 122 -17.62 -4.82 2.95
C LEU A 122 -18.63 -4.68 4.10
N ARG A 123 -18.21 -5.08 5.32
CA ARG A 123 -19.00 -4.97 6.55
C ARG A 123 -18.65 -3.68 7.29
N LYS A 124 -19.44 -3.36 8.31
CA LYS A 124 -19.23 -2.20 9.19
C LYS A 124 -19.03 -0.91 8.38
N ASN A 125 -17.99 -0.14 8.68
CA ASN A 125 -17.76 1.15 8.03
C ASN A 125 -17.37 1.03 6.56
N TYR A 126 -16.73 -0.06 6.14
CA TYR A 126 -16.45 -0.31 4.72
C TYR A 126 -17.73 -0.47 3.90
N GLY A 127 -18.72 -1.21 4.42
CA GLY A 127 -20.03 -1.35 3.78
C GLY A 127 -20.80 -0.03 3.71
N LYS A 128 -20.83 0.72 4.82
CA LYS A 128 -21.45 2.04 4.88
C LYS A 128 -20.81 3.01 3.88
N ALA A 129 -19.48 3.00 3.77
CA ALA A 129 -18.73 3.82 2.85
C ALA A 129 -19.09 3.50 1.39
N MET A 130 -19.09 2.21 1.03
CA MET A 130 -19.47 1.78 -0.32
C MET A 130 -20.90 2.17 -0.67
N ALA A 131 -21.86 1.95 0.24
CA ALA A 131 -23.25 2.36 0.02
C ALA A 131 -23.41 3.87 -0.15
N HIS A 132 -22.62 4.66 0.59
CA HIS A 132 -22.59 6.12 0.43
C HIS A 132 -22.08 6.53 -0.95
N HIS A 133 -20.97 5.93 -1.40
CA HIS A 133 -20.42 6.19 -2.73
C HIS A 133 -21.36 5.76 -3.86
N GLU A 134 -22.05 4.62 -3.71
CA GLU A 134 -23.09 4.18 -4.66
C GLU A 134 -24.27 5.15 -4.74
N LYS A 135 -24.64 5.78 -3.62
CA LYS A 135 -25.69 6.79 -3.61
C LYS A 135 -25.29 8.05 -4.38
N ILE A 136 -24.01 8.43 -4.35
CA ILE A 136 -23.50 9.63 -5.02
C ILE A 136 -23.21 9.37 -6.50
N LEU A 137 -22.55 8.25 -6.81
CA LEU A 137 -22.04 7.95 -8.15
C LEU A 137 -22.92 6.99 -8.96
N GLY A 138 -23.90 6.37 -8.31
CA GLY A 138 -24.76 5.33 -8.88
C GLY A 138 -24.26 3.92 -8.58
N VAL A 139 -25.20 2.99 -8.34
CA VAL A 139 -24.95 1.57 -7.99
C VAL A 139 -24.17 0.84 -9.11
N HIS A 140 -24.39 1.23 -10.36
CA HIS A 140 -23.72 0.67 -11.54
C HIS A 140 -22.46 1.44 -11.96
N SER A 141 -21.96 2.34 -11.09
CA SER A 141 -20.73 3.09 -11.37
C SER A 141 -19.54 2.13 -11.50
N GLU A 142 -18.90 2.12 -12.66
CA GLU A 142 -17.66 1.38 -12.91
C GLU A 142 -16.59 1.72 -11.86
N LYS A 143 -16.54 2.99 -11.45
CA LYS A 143 -15.61 3.48 -10.44
C LYS A 143 -15.80 2.77 -9.10
N VAL A 144 -17.04 2.67 -8.62
CA VAL A 144 -17.35 1.98 -7.37
C VAL A 144 -17.06 0.48 -7.47
N GLN A 145 -17.33 -0.15 -8.63
CA GLN A 145 -17.00 -1.57 -8.83
C GLN A 145 -15.48 -1.81 -8.78
N LYS A 146 -14.68 -0.91 -9.37
CA LYS A 146 -13.21 -0.95 -9.25
C LYS A 146 -12.75 -0.83 -7.80
N TRP A 147 -13.35 0.08 -7.02
CA TRP A 147 -13.05 0.23 -5.59
C TRP A 147 -13.37 -1.05 -4.79
N LYS A 148 -14.53 -1.65 -5.00
CA LYS A 148 -14.92 -2.91 -4.35
C LYS A 148 -13.95 -4.05 -4.70
N SER A 149 -13.55 -4.15 -5.97
CA SER A 149 -12.57 -5.13 -6.44
C SER A 149 -11.20 -4.92 -5.79
N ALA A 150 -10.72 -3.68 -5.71
CA ALA A 150 -9.44 -3.36 -5.08
C ALA A 150 -9.43 -3.64 -3.57
N LEU A 151 -10.53 -3.33 -2.87
CA LEU A 151 -10.73 -3.67 -1.45
C LEU A 151 -10.74 -5.19 -1.21
N LEU A 152 -11.39 -5.94 -2.10
CA LEU A 152 -11.37 -7.40 -2.06
C LEU A 152 -9.93 -7.92 -2.22
N LYS A 153 -9.25 -7.52 -3.30
CA LYS A 153 -7.86 -7.92 -3.60
C LYS A 153 -6.93 -7.63 -2.42
N VAL A 154 -6.96 -6.42 -1.84
CA VAL A 154 -6.07 -6.07 -0.72
C VAL A 154 -6.36 -6.87 0.54
N SER A 155 -7.62 -7.25 0.78
CA SER A 155 -8.01 -8.07 1.93
C SER A 155 -7.64 -9.55 1.80
N ASP A 156 -7.32 -10.00 0.58
CA ASP A 156 -6.89 -11.37 0.28
C ASP A 156 -5.37 -11.53 0.33
N LEU A 157 -4.61 -10.43 0.30
CA LEU A 157 -3.17 -10.44 0.47
C LEU A 157 -2.79 -10.75 1.93
N SER A 158 -1.66 -11.45 2.08
CA SER A 158 -1.04 -11.63 3.39
C SER A 158 -0.52 -10.29 3.92
N GLY A 159 -0.95 -9.90 5.12
CA GLY A 159 -0.64 -8.61 5.71
C GLY A 159 -0.25 -8.69 7.17
N LYS A 160 0.03 -7.52 7.76
CA LYS A 160 0.23 -7.39 9.20
C LYS A 160 -1.01 -6.83 9.87
N HIS A 161 -1.30 -7.29 11.08
CA HIS A 161 -2.52 -6.95 11.79
C HIS A 161 -2.15 -6.32 13.11
N TYR A 162 -2.66 -5.11 13.35
CA TYR A 162 -2.55 -4.45 14.62
C TYR A 162 -3.93 -4.33 15.26
N LYS A 163 -4.13 -4.99 16.41
CA LYS A 163 -5.40 -4.94 17.16
C LYS A 163 -5.25 -4.17 18.47
N THR A 164 -4.22 -4.49 19.24
CA THR A 164 -3.91 -3.90 20.56
C THR A 164 -2.41 -4.07 20.85
N GLY A 165 -1.90 -3.40 21.88
CA GLY A 165 -0.51 -3.44 22.31
C GLY A 165 0.20 -2.09 22.13
N TYR A 166 1.52 -2.14 22.02
CA TYR A 166 2.33 -0.95 21.76
C TYR A 166 2.60 -0.79 20.26
N GLU A 167 2.19 0.36 19.71
CA GLU A 167 2.35 0.66 18.27
C GLU A 167 3.84 0.68 17.86
N TYR A 168 4.75 1.12 18.74
CA TYR A 168 6.18 1.19 18.43
C TYR A 168 6.79 -0.19 18.18
N GLU A 169 6.39 -1.22 18.93
CA GLU A 169 6.90 -2.60 18.75
C GLU A 169 6.43 -3.16 17.41
N PHE A 170 5.16 -2.91 17.08
CA PHE A 170 4.59 -3.32 15.81
C PHE A 170 5.27 -2.60 14.63
N ILE A 171 5.54 -1.30 14.76
CA ILE A 171 6.28 -0.51 13.77
C ILE A 171 7.70 -1.04 13.61
N GLN A 172 8.43 -1.31 14.70
CA GLN A 172 9.78 -1.87 14.64
C GLN A 172 9.80 -3.18 13.85
N LYS A 173 8.84 -4.07 14.11
CA LYS A 173 8.70 -5.32 13.37
C LYS A 173 8.43 -5.11 11.87
N ILE A 174 7.65 -4.10 11.50
CA ILE A 174 7.44 -3.76 10.07
C ILE A 174 8.75 -3.32 9.42
N VAL A 175 9.53 -2.49 10.10
CA VAL A 175 10.84 -2.01 9.59
C VAL A 175 11.84 -3.16 9.46
N GLU A 176 11.89 -4.07 10.44
CA GLU A 176 12.74 -5.26 10.41
C GLU A 176 12.39 -6.18 9.23
N ASP A 177 11.11 -6.47 9.06
CA ASP A 177 10.65 -7.29 7.93
C ASP A 177 10.95 -6.64 6.58
N ALA A 178 10.82 -5.31 6.46
CA ALA A 178 11.21 -4.60 5.26
C ALA A 178 12.71 -4.73 4.96
N LYS A 179 13.58 -4.66 5.98
CA LYS A 179 15.02 -4.88 5.85
C LYS A 179 15.34 -6.32 5.44
N HIS A 180 14.63 -7.30 6.01
CA HIS A 180 14.80 -8.70 5.64
C HIS A 180 14.43 -8.95 4.17
N ILE A 181 13.35 -8.34 3.69
CA ILE A 181 12.95 -8.40 2.28
C ILE A 181 14.04 -7.77 1.41
N GLU A 182 14.50 -6.56 1.74
CA GLU A 182 15.56 -5.88 0.97
C GLU A 182 16.85 -6.71 0.90
N ASN A 183 17.32 -7.26 2.02
CA ASN A 183 18.53 -8.06 2.06
C ASN A 183 18.42 -9.34 1.22
N ARG A 184 17.29 -10.07 1.32
CA ARG A 184 17.05 -11.27 0.52
C ARG A 184 17.11 -10.97 -0.98
N LEU A 185 16.48 -9.87 -1.38
CA LEU A 185 16.45 -9.42 -2.75
C LEU A 185 17.83 -9.03 -3.28
N GLN A 186 18.68 -8.41 -2.45
CA GLN A 186 20.07 -8.11 -2.82
C GLN A 186 20.88 -9.39 -3.05
N ILE A 187 20.77 -10.38 -2.15
CA ILE A 187 21.48 -11.67 -2.28
C ILE A 187 21.07 -12.40 -3.57
N GLU A 188 19.77 -12.51 -3.84
CA GLU A 188 19.25 -13.17 -5.05
C GLU A 188 19.72 -12.48 -6.35
N LEU A 189 19.88 -11.14 -6.32
CA LEU A 189 20.44 -10.37 -7.44
C LEU A 189 21.92 -10.63 -7.66
N GLU A 190 22.71 -10.76 -6.60
CA GLU A 190 24.14 -11.07 -6.67
C GLU A 190 24.39 -12.47 -7.22
N ASP A 191 23.63 -13.46 -6.75
CA ASP A 191 23.73 -14.83 -7.24
C ASP A 191 23.35 -14.94 -8.72
N HIS A 192 22.28 -14.26 -9.15
CA HIS A 192 21.90 -14.23 -10.55
C HIS A 192 22.97 -13.61 -11.46
N ARG A 193 23.63 -12.52 -11.01
CA ARG A 193 24.74 -11.90 -11.76
C ARG A 193 25.94 -12.85 -11.87
N ARG A 194 26.27 -13.59 -10.81
CA ARG A 194 27.35 -14.59 -10.83
C ARG A 194 27.05 -15.73 -11.81
N CYS A 195 25.81 -16.22 -11.87
CA CYS A 195 25.42 -17.27 -12.80
C CYS A 195 25.43 -16.84 -14.28
N GLN A 196 25.29 -15.55 -14.59
CA GLN A 196 25.37 -15.02 -15.96
C GLN A 196 26.78 -14.66 -16.41
N ALA A 197 27.74 -14.54 -15.48
CA ALA A 197 29.12 -14.19 -15.74
C ALA A 197 30.04 -15.41 -15.98
N ASN A 198 29.53 -16.62 -15.75
CA ASN A 198 30.20 -17.91 -15.99
C ASN A 198 29.49 -18.68 -17.10
#